data_AF-A0A972KQQ8-F1
#
_entry.id   AF-A0A972KQQ8-F1
#
_cell.length_a   1.000
_cell.length_b   1.000
_cell.length_c   1.000
_cell.angle_alpha   90.00
_cell.angle_beta   90.00
_cell.angle_gamma   90.00
#
_symmetry.space_group_name_H-M   'P 1'
#
loop_
_entity.id
_entity.type
_entity.pdbx_description
1 polymer ?
#
loop_
_entity_poly.entity_id
_entity_poly.type
_entity_poly.pdbx_seq_one_letter_code
_entity_poly.pdbx_strand_id
1 'polypeptide(L)'
;MDETTLTLDNKINSILDQADRMFLSTAVNGTPSGSSVFFARDGEDLVFFTFNTTRKAEQIHYNPKVQVVIWPNGQEGIRGLQIEGECFRIKDEKEIQRARELVLATTTAFQEFMDDEFLIKNNVVGYYRIKPTVIKHVDFYAETKFEWKEYPQNQPNEALEVLRALKNRLLIWFRAARVPFFTASIVPILLGAVIAHGDLAAMGAEASWSWSIFFLALFGGLLAHAGTNISNDYFDHTSRNDEFNKLFSPFNGGSRMIQAGLLPPWKVLLAAVICFGATVAIGLKLNAILTGSAFGDSPLLWIGIAGVALGLLYTMSPVRLGYHGFGELSIALGFGPVMVLGTHYVLTAPYLQTANIAWHWQTPLLASVPVAILIMLVVWINQFQDAPADKKAGKNTWVVRLAELDGNVVRYDRPFKYYMVFNYFAFAYIFTLGLLGAFAPSLSTPLVWFAGLPFILAWFAIRWGREWLTRWNQPNADRQKLPYELLKVNVSTIGVHFLTGLLLILGFWIGY
;
A
#
# COMPACT_ATOMS: atom_id res chain seq x y z
N MET A 1 -10.88 52.47 -26.49
CA MET A 1 -11.23 51.46 -27.50
C MET A 1 -12.46 50.76 -27.01
N ASP A 2 -13.51 50.76 -27.83
CA ASP A 2 -14.83 50.21 -27.52
C ASP A 2 -14.72 48.68 -27.33
N GLU A 3 -15.20 48.14 -26.20
CA GLU A 3 -15.15 46.69 -25.91
C GLU A 3 -16.07 45.86 -26.82
N THR A 4 -16.91 46.52 -27.62
CA THR A 4 -17.96 45.95 -28.47
C THR A 4 -17.47 45.25 -29.75
N THR A 5 -16.15 45.16 -30.01
CA THR A 5 -15.61 44.50 -31.23
C THR A 5 -14.39 43.59 -31.02
N LEU A 6 -14.16 43.08 -29.80
CA LEU A 6 -13.14 42.05 -29.59
C LEU A 6 -13.70 40.67 -29.96
N THR A 7 -13.01 39.95 -30.86
CA THR A 7 -13.28 38.53 -31.12
C THR A 7 -13.11 37.73 -29.82
N LEU A 8 -13.81 36.59 -29.70
CA LEU A 8 -13.70 35.72 -28.52
C LEU A 8 -12.24 35.32 -28.24
N ASP A 9 -11.45 35.07 -29.28
CA ASP A 9 -10.02 34.77 -29.16
C ASP A 9 -9.24 35.92 -28.52
N ASN A 10 -9.52 37.17 -28.90
CA ASN A 10 -8.87 38.33 -28.30
C ASN A 10 -9.27 38.50 -26.83
N LYS A 11 -10.54 38.24 -26.49
CA LYS A 11 -11.03 38.27 -25.10
C LYS A 11 -10.32 37.20 -24.25
N ILE A 12 -10.20 35.98 -24.76
CA ILE A 12 -9.49 34.87 -24.10
C ILE A 12 -8.01 35.21 -23.88
N ASN A 13 -7.32 35.60 -24.95
CA ASN A 13 -5.90 35.95 -24.89
C ASN A 13 -5.64 37.10 -23.91
N SER A 14 -6.48 38.14 -23.94
CA SER A 14 -6.37 39.29 -23.02
C SER A 14 -6.42 38.89 -21.55
N ILE A 15 -7.28 37.93 -21.16
CA ILE A 15 -7.36 37.45 -19.78
C ILE A 15 -6.15 36.59 -19.42
N LEU A 16 -5.74 35.68 -20.30
CA LEU A 16 -4.58 34.80 -20.05
C LEU A 16 -3.28 35.60 -19.90
N ASP A 17 -3.10 36.65 -20.69
CA ASP A 17 -1.90 37.50 -20.65
C ASP A 17 -1.84 38.38 -19.40
N GLN A 18 -2.98 38.59 -18.73
CA GLN A 18 -3.11 39.39 -17.49
C GLN A 18 -3.16 38.53 -16.23
N ALA A 19 -2.97 37.22 -16.33
CA ALA A 19 -3.06 36.29 -15.21
C ALA A 19 -1.78 35.47 -15.06
N ASP A 20 -1.27 35.37 -13.83
CA ASP A 20 -0.13 34.51 -13.48
C ASP A 20 -0.56 33.21 -12.78
N ARG A 21 -1.83 33.13 -12.37
CA ARG A 21 -2.40 32.05 -11.55
C ARG A 21 -3.71 31.55 -12.09
N MET A 22 -3.94 30.26 -11.86
CA MET A 22 -5.20 29.59 -12.13
C MET A 22 -5.68 28.81 -10.91
N PHE A 23 -6.99 28.73 -10.72
CA PHE A 23 -7.60 27.83 -9.76
C PHE A 23 -7.95 26.51 -10.44
N LEU A 24 -7.25 25.44 -10.07
CA LEU A 24 -7.39 24.11 -10.62
C LEU A 24 -8.23 23.23 -9.69
N SER A 25 -9.23 22.56 -10.25
CA SER A 25 -10.09 21.60 -9.56
C SER A 25 -10.00 20.21 -10.19
N THR A 26 -9.88 19.20 -9.34
CA THR A 26 -9.81 17.77 -9.70
C THR A 26 -10.78 16.97 -8.83
N ALA A 27 -11.25 15.82 -9.31
CA ALA A 27 -12.09 14.93 -8.51
C ALA A 27 -11.93 13.46 -8.89
N VAL A 28 -11.82 12.59 -7.88
CA VAL A 28 -11.83 11.13 -8.03
C VAL A 28 -12.80 10.54 -7.01
N ASN A 29 -13.67 9.62 -7.45
CA ASN A 29 -14.60 8.89 -6.58
C ASN A 29 -15.46 9.74 -5.61
N GLY A 30 -15.80 10.98 -6.01
CA GLY A 30 -16.57 11.92 -5.19
C GLY A 30 -15.74 12.69 -4.16
N THR A 31 -14.41 12.70 -4.32
CA THR A 31 -13.50 13.43 -3.42
C THR A 31 -12.85 14.59 -4.18
N PRO A 32 -13.33 15.83 -4.04
CA PRO A 32 -12.81 16.97 -4.79
C PRO A 32 -11.52 17.51 -4.18
N SER A 33 -10.69 18.16 -5.00
CA SER A 33 -9.52 18.93 -4.60
C SER A 33 -9.46 20.21 -5.42
N GLY A 34 -9.26 21.34 -4.76
CA GLY A 34 -9.08 22.65 -5.39
C GLY A 34 -7.79 23.30 -4.92
N SER A 35 -7.08 23.99 -5.82
CA SER A 35 -5.88 24.75 -5.46
C SER A 35 -5.53 25.80 -6.50
N SER A 36 -4.97 26.92 -6.05
CA SER A 36 -4.29 27.87 -6.93
C SER A 36 -2.90 27.35 -7.30
N VAL A 37 -2.52 27.49 -8.57
CA VAL A 37 -1.18 27.21 -9.09
C VAL A 37 -0.75 28.33 -10.03
N PHE A 38 0.54 28.62 -10.09
CA PHE A 38 1.08 29.43 -11.17
C PHE A 38 1.06 28.62 -12.46
N PHE A 39 0.76 29.27 -13.57
CA PHE A 39 0.71 28.62 -14.87
C PHE A 39 1.38 29.51 -15.91
N ALA A 40 1.87 28.89 -16.97
CA ALA A 40 2.37 29.55 -18.15
C ALA A 40 1.61 29.04 -19.37
N ARG A 41 1.55 29.86 -20.43
CA ARG A 41 0.99 29.44 -21.72
C ARG A 41 2.02 28.71 -22.57
N ASP A 42 1.55 27.70 -23.28
CA ASP A 42 2.28 27.07 -24.38
C ASP A 42 1.34 26.90 -25.58
N GLY A 43 1.20 27.97 -26.37
CA GLY A 43 0.14 28.08 -27.37
C GLY A 43 -1.24 28.23 -26.72
N GLU A 44 -2.12 27.26 -26.97
CA GLU A 44 -3.46 27.15 -26.35
C GLU A 44 -3.44 26.30 -25.07
N ASP A 45 -2.35 25.55 -24.82
CA ASP A 45 -2.21 24.70 -23.65
C ASP A 45 -1.75 25.53 -22.44
N LEU A 46 -2.11 25.05 -21.25
CA LEU A 46 -1.65 25.62 -19.98
C LEU A 46 -0.64 24.68 -19.33
N VAL A 47 0.49 25.20 -18.92
CA VAL A 47 1.57 24.42 -18.30
C VAL A 47 1.82 24.91 -16.89
N PHE A 48 1.99 24.00 -15.93
CA PHE A 48 2.25 24.36 -14.54
C PHE A 48 3.16 23.37 -13.83
N PHE A 49 3.75 23.85 -12.74
CA PHE A 49 4.57 23.07 -11.83
C PHE A 49 3.76 22.68 -10.58
N THR A 50 3.92 21.44 -10.11
CA THR A 50 3.45 21.02 -8.79
C THR A 50 4.23 19.80 -8.29
N PHE A 51 4.14 19.52 -6.99
CA PHE A 51 4.73 18.31 -6.44
C PHE A 51 3.84 17.09 -6.73
N ASN A 52 4.45 16.00 -7.20
CA ASN A 52 3.75 14.77 -7.58
C ASN A 52 3.00 14.12 -6.40
N THR A 53 3.43 14.39 -5.16
CA THR A 53 2.81 13.87 -3.93
C THR A 53 1.56 14.63 -3.50
N THR A 54 1.20 15.72 -4.19
CA THR A 54 0.01 16.50 -3.86
C THR A 54 -1.26 15.78 -4.28
N ARG A 55 -2.35 16.03 -3.56
CA ARG A 55 -3.68 15.48 -3.87
C ARG A 55 -4.11 15.70 -5.32
N LYS A 56 -3.90 16.91 -5.86
CA LYS A 56 -4.26 17.23 -7.26
C LYS A 56 -3.47 16.37 -8.26
N ALA A 57 -2.17 16.21 -8.02
CA ALA A 57 -1.27 15.45 -8.89
C ALA A 57 -1.64 13.95 -8.89
N GLU A 58 -1.92 13.39 -7.72
CA GLU A 58 -2.42 12.02 -7.58
C GLU A 58 -3.78 11.87 -8.26
N GLN A 59 -4.72 12.81 -8.09
CA GLN A 59 -6.02 12.74 -8.75
C GLN A 59 -5.94 12.79 -10.28
N ILE A 60 -5.11 13.69 -10.84
CA ILE A 60 -4.86 13.80 -12.28
C ILE A 60 -4.37 12.48 -12.88
N HIS A 61 -3.56 11.71 -12.14
CA HIS A 61 -3.08 10.42 -12.60
C HIS A 61 -4.21 9.39 -12.86
N TYR A 62 -5.26 9.40 -12.04
CA TYR A 62 -6.39 8.46 -12.15
C TYR A 62 -7.59 9.04 -12.91
N ASN A 63 -7.74 10.36 -12.94
CA ASN A 63 -8.75 11.06 -13.71
C ASN A 63 -8.14 12.35 -14.29
N PRO A 64 -7.78 12.38 -15.58
CA PRO A 64 -7.14 13.54 -16.18
C PRO A 64 -8.09 14.73 -16.34
N LYS A 65 -9.41 14.56 -16.19
CA LYS A 65 -10.38 15.64 -16.35
C LYS A 65 -10.22 16.69 -15.25
N VAL A 66 -10.09 17.95 -15.67
CA VAL A 66 -9.92 19.09 -14.77
C VAL A 66 -10.86 20.23 -15.13
N GLN A 67 -11.21 21.02 -14.11
CA GLN A 67 -11.82 22.34 -14.28
C GLN A 67 -10.82 23.40 -13.85
N VAL A 68 -10.71 24.47 -14.61
CA VAL A 68 -9.84 25.60 -14.30
C VAL A 68 -10.63 26.90 -14.32
N VAL A 69 -10.33 27.80 -13.39
CA VAL A 69 -10.82 29.18 -13.40
C VAL A 69 -9.64 30.14 -13.38
N ILE A 70 -9.67 31.16 -14.25
CA ILE A 70 -8.62 32.17 -14.38
C ILE A 70 -9.27 33.55 -14.34
N TRP A 71 -8.70 34.46 -13.56
CA TRP A 71 -9.10 35.86 -13.51
C TRP A 71 -7.89 36.77 -13.80
N PRO A 72 -8.11 37.93 -14.42
CA PRO A 72 -7.06 38.95 -14.51
C PRO A 72 -6.57 39.39 -13.13
N ASN A 73 -5.30 39.78 -13.05
CA ASN A 73 -4.71 40.29 -11.82
C ASN A 73 -5.51 41.48 -11.26
N GLY A 74 -5.86 41.41 -9.98
CA GLY A 74 -6.62 42.45 -9.28
C GLY A 74 -8.14 42.40 -9.49
N GLN A 75 -8.67 41.41 -10.20
CA GLN A 75 -10.12 41.16 -10.29
C GLN A 75 -10.53 39.88 -9.56
N GLU A 76 -11.55 39.97 -8.70
CA GLU A 76 -12.10 38.83 -7.97
C GLU A 76 -13.47 38.41 -8.56
N GLY A 77 -13.44 37.69 -9.69
CA GLY A 77 -14.61 36.93 -10.15
C GLY A 77 -15.63 37.62 -11.07
N ILE A 78 -15.37 38.87 -11.47
CA ILE A 78 -16.26 39.65 -12.34
C ILE A 78 -16.11 39.26 -13.82
N ARG A 79 -14.86 39.15 -14.28
CA ARG A 79 -14.48 38.76 -15.63
C ARG A 79 -13.39 37.70 -15.55
N GLY A 80 -13.51 36.64 -16.35
CA GLY A 80 -12.59 35.51 -16.26
C GLY A 80 -12.83 34.42 -17.29
N LEU A 81 -12.02 33.37 -17.19
CA LEU A 81 -12.16 32.15 -17.98
C LEU A 81 -12.55 30.99 -17.08
N GLN A 82 -13.48 30.18 -17.57
CA GLN A 82 -13.77 28.84 -17.06
C GLN A 82 -13.37 27.84 -18.13
N ILE A 83 -12.40 26.97 -17.82
CA ILE A 83 -11.80 26.05 -18.79
C ILE A 83 -12.07 24.62 -18.33
N GLU A 84 -12.62 23.82 -19.23
CA GLU A 84 -12.65 22.37 -19.14
C GLU A 84 -11.46 21.82 -19.94
N GLY A 85 -10.82 20.78 -19.44
CA GLY A 85 -9.73 20.15 -20.17
C GLY A 85 -9.25 18.82 -19.60
N GLU A 86 -8.35 18.19 -20.34
CA GLU A 86 -7.58 17.05 -19.84
C GLU A 86 -6.18 17.50 -19.42
N CYS A 87 -5.80 17.13 -18.19
CA CYS A 87 -4.50 17.38 -17.62
C CYS A 87 -3.66 16.12 -17.61
N PHE A 88 -2.41 16.23 -18.04
CA PHE A 88 -1.45 15.14 -18.03
C PHE A 88 -0.12 15.58 -17.47
N ARG A 89 0.54 14.63 -16.82
CA ARG A 89 1.93 14.80 -16.41
C ARG A 89 2.85 14.69 -17.63
N ILE A 90 3.70 15.69 -17.82
CA ILE A 90 4.75 15.71 -18.85
C ILE A 90 5.86 14.73 -18.43
N LYS A 91 6.28 13.87 -19.36
CA LYS A 91 7.28 12.82 -19.14
C LYS A 91 8.51 12.94 -20.03
N ASP A 92 8.37 13.57 -21.19
CA ASP A 92 9.49 13.79 -22.11
C ASP A 92 10.45 14.84 -21.51
N GLU A 93 11.75 14.56 -21.51
CA GLU A 93 12.75 15.43 -20.88
C GLU A 93 12.86 16.80 -21.55
N LYS A 94 12.70 16.87 -22.88
CA LYS A 94 12.74 18.14 -23.61
C LYS A 94 11.51 18.98 -23.31
N GLU A 95 10.33 18.34 -23.26
CA GLU A 95 9.10 19.02 -22.86
C GLU A 95 9.13 19.47 -21.40
N ILE A 96 9.73 18.69 -20.50
CA ILE A 96 9.95 19.08 -19.10
C ILE A 96 10.83 20.33 -19.03
N GLN A 97 11.92 20.37 -19.78
CA GLN A 97 12.81 21.53 -19.80
C GLN A 97 12.10 22.79 -20.32
N ARG A 98 11.34 22.67 -21.42
CA ARG A 98 10.52 23.78 -21.95
C ARG A 98 9.46 24.23 -20.95
N ALA A 99 8.75 23.28 -20.32
CA ALA A 99 7.76 23.58 -19.30
C ALA A 99 8.36 24.31 -18.09
N ARG A 100 9.56 23.89 -17.67
CA ARG A 100 10.34 24.56 -16.61
C ARG A 100 10.65 26.00 -16.97
N GLU A 101 11.17 26.24 -18.17
CA GLU A 101 11.49 27.60 -18.65
C GLU A 101 10.27 28.51 -18.67
N LEU A 102 9.14 28.01 -19.19
CA LEU A 102 7.87 28.75 -19.22
C LEU A 102 7.36 29.08 -17.81
N VAL A 103 7.40 28.12 -16.89
CA VAL A 103 6.99 28.35 -15.49
C VAL A 103 7.91 29.36 -14.80
N LEU A 104 9.23 29.28 -15.01
CA LEU A 104 10.19 30.22 -14.43
C LEU A 104 10.06 31.64 -14.99
N ALA A 105 9.60 31.78 -16.24
CA ALA A 105 9.25 33.08 -16.82
C ALA A 105 8.03 33.71 -16.15
N THR A 106 7.16 32.90 -15.51
CA THR A 106 5.99 33.38 -14.76
C THR A 106 6.32 33.61 -13.28
N THR A 107 7.08 32.72 -12.65
CA THR A 107 7.41 32.81 -11.22
C THR A 107 8.73 32.11 -10.89
N THR A 108 9.53 32.73 -10.02
CA THR A 108 10.75 32.13 -9.46
C THR A 108 10.54 31.51 -8.08
N ALA A 109 9.31 31.57 -7.54
CA ALA A 109 9.01 31.16 -6.16
C ALA A 109 9.34 29.69 -5.84
N PHE A 110 9.37 28.82 -6.87
CA PHE A 110 9.65 27.40 -6.71
C PHE A 110 11.02 26.96 -7.26
N GLN A 111 11.86 27.90 -7.71
CA GLN A 111 13.11 27.59 -8.39
C GLN A 111 14.02 26.68 -7.55
N GLU A 112 14.17 26.96 -6.25
CA GLU A 112 14.97 26.13 -5.34
C GLU A 112 14.53 24.66 -5.33
N PHE A 113 13.22 24.40 -5.35
CA PHE A 113 12.68 23.04 -5.38
C PHE A 113 12.77 22.40 -6.75
N MET A 114 12.65 23.19 -7.81
CA MET A 114 12.76 22.74 -9.21
C MET A 114 14.19 22.33 -9.56
N ASP A 115 15.18 22.88 -8.84
CA ASP A 115 16.60 22.66 -9.07
C ASP A 115 17.23 21.67 -8.06
N ASP A 116 16.47 21.21 -7.06
CA ASP A 116 16.94 20.24 -6.07
C ASP A 116 17.12 18.84 -6.68
N GLU A 117 18.38 18.39 -6.78
CA GLU A 117 18.74 17.09 -7.34
C GLU A 117 18.09 15.90 -6.62
N PHE A 118 17.89 15.99 -5.30
CA PHE A 118 17.26 14.93 -4.52
C PHE A 118 15.77 14.84 -4.85
N LEU A 119 15.06 15.96 -4.95
CA LEU A 119 13.65 15.99 -5.32
C LEU A 119 13.41 15.51 -6.75
N ILE A 120 14.29 15.89 -7.69
CA ILE A 120 14.24 15.42 -9.08
C ILE A 120 14.47 13.91 -9.14
N LYS A 121 15.57 13.41 -8.54
CA LYS A 121 15.94 11.99 -8.54
C LYS A 121 14.88 11.09 -7.92
N ASN A 122 14.17 11.59 -6.90
CA ASN A 122 13.09 10.85 -6.23
C ASN A 122 11.71 11.14 -6.81
N ASN A 123 11.63 11.76 -7.99
CA ASN A 123 10.38 11.95 -8.71
C ASN A 123 9.33 12.77 -7.92
N VAL A 124 9.77 13.76 -7.13
CA VAL A 124 8.90 14.63 -6.31
C VAL A 124 8.42 15.84 -7.11
N VAL A 125 9.28 16.39 -7.97
CA VAL A 125 8.99 17.51 -8.88
C VAL A 125 8.15 17.04 -10.07
N GLY A 126 7.12 17.79 -10.45
CA GLY A 126 6.23 17.44 -11.55
C GLY A 126 5.83 18.64 -12.41
N TYR A 127 5.78 18.42 -13.72
CA TYR A 127 5.28 19.38 -14.71
C TYR A 127 4.06 18.81 -15.39
N TYR A 128 3.04 19.64 -15.55
CA TYR A 128 1.73 19.22 -16.00
C TYR A 128 1.24 20.14 -17.11
N ARG A 129 0.54 19.55 -18.07
CA ARG A 129 -0.04 20.24 -19.22
C ARG A 129 -1.55 20.02 -19.21
N ILE A 130 -2.31 21.09 -19.36
CA ILE A 130 -3.76 21.07 -19.54
C ILE A 130 -4.04 21.39 -21.00
N LYS A 131 -4.75 20.49 -21.67
CA LYS A 131 -5.30 20.69 -23.00
C LYS A 131 -6.77 21.09 -22.88
N PRO A 132 -7.13 22.34 -23.21
CA PRO A 132 -8.52 22.78 -23.15
C PRO A 132 -9.40 21.97 -24.10
N THR A 133 -10.54 21.50 -23.62
CA THR A 133 -11.64 20.97 -24.44
C THR A 133 -12.71 22.03 -24.69
N VAL A 134 -12.94 22.90 -23.69
CA VAL A 134 -13.85 24.05 -23.77
C VAL A 134 -13.23 25.21 -22.99
N ILE A 135 -13.21 26.40 -23.60
CA ILE A 135 -12.88 27.66 -22.92
C ILE A 135 -14.12 28.54 -22.94
N LYS A 136 -14.62 28.88 -21.75
CA LYS A 136 -15.75 29.79 -21.56
C LYS A 136 -15.26 31.12 -21.03
N HIS A 137 -15.47 32.18 -21.78
CA HIS A 137 -15.32 33.56 -21.33
C HIS A 137 -16.57 33.98 -20.56
N VAL A 138 -16.36 34.53 -19.36
CA VAL A 138 -17.40 35.04 -18.48
C VAL A 138 -17.11 36.52 -18.21
N ASP A 139 -18.11 37.37 -18.45
CA ASP A 139 -18.06 38.78 -18.10
C ASP A 139 -19.45 39.24 -17.66
N PHE A 140 -19.62 39.53 -16.38
CA PHE A 140 -20.93 39.89 -15.84
C PHE A 140 -21.41 41.31 -16.22
N TYR A 141 -20.53 42.17 -16.74
CA TYR A 141 -20.86 43.53 -17.17
C TYR A 141 -21.08 43.66 -18.68
N ALA A 142 -20.64 42.70 -19.48
CA ALA A 142 -20.90 42.66 -20.91
C ALA A 142 -22.37 42.36 -21.25
N GLU A 143 -22.82 42.81 -22.42
CA GLU A 143 -24.14 42.42 -22.97
C GLU A 143 -24.22 40.90 -23.16
N THR A 144 -23.21 40.32 -23.80
CA THR A 144 -23.04 38.87 -23.91
C THR A 144 -22.22 38.36 -22.72
N LYS A 145 -22.91 37.92 -21.68
CA LYS A 145 -22.25 37.51 -20.41
C LYS A 145 -21.41 36.24 -20.51
N PHE A 146 -21.75 35.37 -21.46
CA PHE A 146 -21.12 34.07 -21.63
C PHE A 146 -20.86 33.80 -23.10
N GLU A 147 -19.61 33.54 -23.44
CA GLU A 147 -19.16 33.11 -24.76
C GLU A 147 -18.25 31.89 -24.57
N TRP A 148 -18.25 30.93 -25.48
CA TRP A 148 -17.39 29.75 -25.36
C TRP A 148 -16.83 29.27 -26.70
N LYS A 149 -15.68 28.60 -26.61
CA LYS A 149 -14.96 27.99 -27.72
C LYS A 149 -14.68 26.53 -27.38
N GLU A 150 -15.02 25.63 -28.29
CA GLU A 150 -14.78 24.18 -28.15
C GLU A 150 -13.58 23.75 -28.99
N TYR A 151 -12.89 22.71 -28.54
CA TYR A 151 -11.74 22.10 -29.19
C TYR A 151 -12.02 20.61 -29.46
N PRO A 152 -12.78 20.27 -30.53
CA PRO A 152 -13.18 18.89 -30.82
C PRO A 152 -12.02 17.90 -30.92
N GLN A 153 -10.87 18.36 -31.42
CA GLN A 153 -9.63 17.57 -31.53
C GLN A 153 -9.03 17.17 -30.17
N ASN A 154 -9.39 17.88 -29.10
CA ASN A 154 -8.95 17.59 -27.73
C ASN A 154 -9.97 16.76 -26.96
N GLN A 155 -11.16 16.50 -27.51
CA GLN A 155 -12.18 15.69 -26.84
C GLN A 155 -11.73 14.22 -26.78
N PRO A 156 -11.77 13.58 -25.60
CA PRO A 156 -11.34 12.21 -25.47
C PRO A 156 -12.34 11.24 -26.12
N ASN A 157 -11.83 10.13 -26.66
CA ASN A 157 -12.67 9.06 -27.21
C ASN A 157 -13.44 8.37 -26.07
N GLU A 158 -14.78 8.36 -26.13
CA GLU A 158 -15.66 7.83 -25.08
C GLU A 158 -15.38 6.35 -24.75
N ALA A 159 -15.12 5.51 -25.75
CA ALA A 159 -14.84 4.10 -25.52
C ALA A 159 -13.50 3.90 -24.78
N LEU A 160 -12.49 4.71 -25.15
CA LEU A 160 -11.20 4.71 -24.47
C LEU A 160 -11.32 5.21 -23.03
N GLU A 161 -12.18 6.21 -22.79
CA GLU A 161 -12.46 6.74 -21.45
C GLU A 161 -13.12 5.69 -20.54
N VAL A 162 -14.06 4.90 -21.06
CA VAL A 162 -14.67 3.79 -20.30
C VAL A 162 -13.60 2.76 -19.89
N LEU A 163 -12.75 2.35 -20.83
CA LEU A 163 -11.67 1.39 -20.56
C LEU A 163 -10.66 1.95 -19.54
N ARG A 164 -10.28 3.23 -19.70
CA ARG A 164 -9.36 3.94 -18.79
C ARG A 164 -9.96 4.06 -17.39
N ALA A 165 -11.24 4.41 -17.28
CA ALA A 165 -11.95 4.52 -16.01
C ALA A 165 -12.04 3.18 -15.28
N LEU A 166 -12.35 2.08 -15.99
CA LEU A 166 -12.37 0.73 -15.42
C LEU A 166 -10.99 0.32 -14.91
N LYS A 167 -9.95 0.49 -15.73
CA LYS A 167 -8.56 0.20 -15.34
C LYS A 167 -8.15 1.01 -14.11
N ASN A 168 -8.41 2.32 -14.10
CA ASN A 168 -8.02 3.20 -12.99
C ASN A 168 -8.78 2.86 -11.70
N ARG A 169 -10.05 2.48 -11.78
CA ARG A 169 -10.81 1.96 -10.63
C ARG A 169 -10.19 0.69 -10.06
N LEU A 170 -9.78 -0.26 -10.91
CA LEU A 170 -9.10 -1.48 -10.46
C LEU A 170 -7.76 -1.15 -9.79
N LEU A 171 -6.96 -0.26 -10.39
CA LEU A 171 -5.68 0.16 -9.82
C LEU A 171 -5.82 0.83 -8.45
N ILE A 172 -6.85 1.65 -8.26
CA ILE A 172 -7.18 2.26 -6.96
C ILE A 172 -7.42 1.17 -5.91
N TRP A 173 -8.26 0.19 -6.21
CA TRP A 173 -8.57 -0.88 -5.26
C TRP A 173 -7.41 -1.86 -5.05
N PHE A 174 -6.57 -2.10 -6.07
CA PHE A 174 -5.34 -2.89 -5.93
C PHE A 174 -4.33 -2.21 -5.00
N ARG A 175 -4.22 -0.88 -5.09
CA ARG A 175 -3.39 -0.09 -4.18
C ARG A 175 -3.98 -0.05 -2.76
N ALA A 176 -5.30 0.09 -2.63
CA ALA A 176 -6.01 0.03 -1.34
C ALA A 176 -5.82 -1.32 -0.62
N ALA A 177 -6.01 -2.43 -1.34
CA ALA A 177 -5.82 -3.78 -0.81
C ALA A 177 -4.34 -4.15 -0.60
N ARG A 178 -3.42 -3.33 -1.14
CA ARG A 178 -1.98 -3.53 -1.14
C ARG A 178 -1.58 -4.90 -1.73
N VAL A 179 -2.13 -5.22 -2.90
CA VAL A 179 -1.98 -6.53 -3.59
C VAL A 179 -0.54 -7.06 -3.67
N PRO A 180 0.52 -6.26 -3.90
CA PRO A 180 1.89 -6.77 -3.90
C PRO A 180 2.31 -7.48 -2.61
N PHE A 181 1.68 -7.16 -1.46
CA PHE A 181 1.95 -7.82 -0.18
C PHE A 181 1.21 -9.16 -0.02
N PHE A 182 0.32 -9.55 -0.94
CA PHE A 182 -0.40 -10.84 -0.84
C PHE A 182 0.53 -12.05 -0.84
N THR A 183 1.77 -11.89 -1.29
CA THR A 183 2.84 -12.90 -1.10
C THR A 183 2.99 -13.31 0.36
N ALA A 184 2.77 -12.39 1.32
CA ALA A 184 2.80 -12.67 2.76
C ALA A 184 1.74 -13.67 3.23
N SER A 185 0.57 -13.69 2.58
CA SER A 185 -0.52 -14.64 2.88
C SER A 185 -0.48 -15.89 1.98
N ILE A 186 0.00 -15.76 0.74
CA ILE A 186 0.12 -16.89 -0.19
C ILE A 186 1.13 -17.92 0.34
N VAL A 187 2.29 -17.47 0.83
CA VAL A 187 3.34 -18.33 1.38
C VAL A 187 2.83 -19.27 2.50
N PRO A 188 2.24 -18.78 3.61
CA PRO A 188 1.77 -19.65 4.67
C PRO A 188 0.60 -20.56 4.25
N ILE A 189 -0.28 -20.10 3.37
CA ILE A 189 -1.37 -20.93 2.82
C ILE A 189 -0.79 -22.09 2.00
N LEU A 190 0.18 -21.80 1.11
CA LEU A 190 0.87 -22.85 0.35
C LEU A 190 1.66 -23.79 1.25
N LEU A 191 2.29 -23.29 2.31
CA LEU A 191 3.00 -24.12 3.28
C LEU A 191 2.06 -25.11 3.98
N GLY A 192 0.91 -24.63 4.49
CA GLY A 192 -0.09 -25.51 5.08
C GLY A 192 -0.67 -26.52 4.08
N ALA A 193 -0.83 -26.10 2.82
CA ALA A 193 -1.33 -26.93 1.73
C ALA A 193 -0.35 -28.06 1.34
N VAL A 194 0.95 -27.77 1.26
CA VAL A 194 1.98 -28.78 0.95
C VAL A 194 2.12 -29.79 2.08
N ILE A 195 2.10 -29.34 3.34
CA ILE A 195 2.12 -30.25 4.49
C ILE A 195 0.88 -31.14 4.49
N ALA A 196 -0.30 -30.59 4.20
CA ALA A 196 -1.54 -31.35 4.11
C ALA A 196 -1.49 -32.41 3.00
N HIS A 197 -0.93 -32.05 1.84
CA HIS A 197 -0.73 -32.98 0.74
C HIS A 197 0.21 -34.13 1.13
N GLY A 198 1.33 -33.82 1.79
CA GLY A 198 2.28 -34.82 2.31
C GLY A 198 1.66 -35.76 3.33
N ASP A 199 0.91 -35.23 4.29
CA ASP A 199 0.20 -36.03 5.31
C ASP A 199 -0.86 -36.93 4.66
N LEU A 200 -1.61 -36.45 3.66
CA LEU A 200 -2.54 -37.27 2.88
C LEU A 200 -1.84 -38.38 2.10
N ALA A 201 -0.70 -38.10 1.46
CA ALA A 201 0.08 -39.10 0.75
C ALA A 201 0.63 -40.18 1.69
N ALA A 202 1.15 -39.79 2.85
CA ALA A 202 1.61 -40.73 3.88
C ALA A 202 0.49 -41.65 4.40
N MET A 203 -0.77 -41.19 4.34
CA MET A 203 -1.96 -41.98 4.69
C MET A 203 -2.55 -42.75 3.50
N GLY A 204 -1.98 -42.68 2.29
CA GLY A 204 -2.55 -43.29 1.08
C GLY A 204 -3.88 -42.68 0.66
N ALA A 205 -4.08 -41.39 0.97
CA ALA A 205 -5.34 -40.67 0.87
C ALA A 205 -5.28 -39.50 -0.14
N GLU A 206 -4.40 -39.56 -1.14
CA GLU A 206 -4.22 -38.46 -2.12
C GLU A 206 -5.52 -38.11 -2.85
N ALA A 207 -6.38 -39.10 -3.07
CA ALA A 207 -7.70 -38.93 -3.69
C ALA A 207 -8.64 -38.00 -2.88
N SER A 208 -8.34 -37.75 -1.59
CA SER A 208 -9.12 -36.83 -0.74
C SER A 208 -8.77 -35.36 -0.97
N TRP A 209 -7.71 -35.06 -1.73
CA TRP A 209 -7.33 -33.68 -2.05
C TRP A 209 -8.44 -32.95 -2.83
N SER A 210 -8.74 -31.71 -2.43
CA SER A 210 -9.75 -30.89 -3.10
C SER A 210 -9.20 -29.51 -3.49
N TRP A 211 -9.04 -29.30 -4.80
CA TRP A 211 -8.69 -27.99 -5.35
C TRP A 211 -9.74 -26.93 -5.04
N SER A 212 -11.02 -27.31 -4.98
CA SER A 212 -12.10 -26.38 -4.62
C SER A 212 -11.95 -25.86 -3.19
N ILE A 213 -11.63 -26.73 -2.23
CA ILE A 213 -11.37 -26.32 -0.84
C ILE A 213 -10.11 -25.46 -0.77
N PHE A 214 -9.04 -25.85 -1.46
CA PHE A 214 -7.80 -25.08 -1.52
C PHE A 214 -8.04 -23.65 -2.02
N PHE A 215 -8.69 -23.48 -3.17
CA PHE A 215 -8.96 -22.15 -3.71
C PHE A 215 -9.91 -21.34 -2.83
N LEU A 216 -10.90 -21.96 -2.19
CA LEU A 216 -11.73 -21.28 -1.20
C LEU A 216 -10.91 -20.78 0.00
N ALA A 217 -10.03 -21.62 0.55
CA ALA A 217 -9.13 -21.22 1.64
C ALA A 217 -8.19 -20.09 1.22
N LEU A 218 -7.62 -20.17 0.00
CA LEU A 218 -6.77 -19.14 -0.57
C LEU A 218 -7.52 -17.82 -0.72
N PHE A 219 -8.68 -17.81 -1.39
CA PHE A 219 -9.47 -16.59 -1.56
C PHE A 219 -9.94 -16.02 -0.22
N GLY A 220 -10.35 -16.88 0.73
CA GLY A 220 -10.70 -16.46 2.09
C GLY A 220 -9.54 -15.77 2.80
N GLY A 221 -8.33 -16.35 2.76
CA GLY A 221 -7.12 -15.76 3.35
C GLY A 221 -6.70 -14.45 2.68
N LEU A 222 -6.80 -14.35 1.35
CA LEU A 222 -6.51 -13.12 0.61
C LEU A 222 -7.51 -12.01 0.94
N LEU A 223 -8.79 -12.34 1.10
CA LEU A 223 -9.82 -11.38 1.53
C LEU A 223 -9.61 -10.94 2.98
N ALA A 224 -9.19 -11.84 3.87
CA ALA A 224 -8.84 -11.49 5.26
C ALA A 224 -7.67 -10.50 5.30
N HIS A 225 -6.63 -10.75 4.50
CA HIS A 225 -5.49 -9.86 4.36
C HIS A 225 -5.90 -8.51 3.76
N ALA A 226 -6.65 -8.49 2.65
CA ALA A 226 -7.16 -7.26 2.04
C ALA A 226 -8.01 -6.46 3.03
N GLY A 227 -8.93 -7.12 3.75
CA GLY A 227 -9.77 -6.52 4.78
C GLY A 227 -8.94 -5.90 5.90
N THR A 228 -7.88 -6.57 6.36
CA THR A 228 -6.96 -6.06 7.38
C THR A 228 -6.22 -4.81 6.90
N ASN A 229 -5.68 -4.81 5.67
CA ASN A 229 -4.98 -3.64 5.10
C ASN A 229 -5.91 -2.44 4.91
N ILE A 230 -7.10 -2.66 4.35
CA ILE A 230 -8.09 -1.62 4.10
C ILE A 230 -8.67 -1.08 5.43
N SER A 231 -8.91 -1.95 6.39
CA SER A 231 -9.34 -1.56 7.74
C SER A 231 -8.25 -0.75 8.45
N ASN A 232 -6.98 -1.14 8.30
CA ASN A 232 -5.84 -0.39 8.81
C ASN A 232 -5.81 1.04 8.24
N ASP A 233 -5.95 1.23 6.92
CA ASP A 233 -6.01 2.57 6.31
C ASP A 233 -7.14 3.43 6.89
N TYR A 234 -8.34 2.85 7.09
CA TYR A 234 -9.47 3.59 7.65
C TYR A 234 -9.19 4.02 9.10
N PHE A 235 -8.78 3.09 9.95
CA PHE A 235 -8.58 3.39 11.37
C PHE A 235 -7.34 4.28 11.61
N ASP A 236 -6.27 4.13 10.82
CA ASP A 236 -5.09 5.00 10.90
C ASP A 236 -5.39 6.42 10.37
N HIS A 237 -6.35 6.57 9.44
CA HIS A 237 -6.93 7.88 9.13
C HIS A 237 -7.74 8.47 10.30
N THR A 238 -8.57 7.67 10.97
CA THR A 238 -9.36 8.17 12.12
C THR A 238 -8.50 8.59 13.31
N SER A 239 -7.32 7.97 13.50
CA SER A 239 -6.36 8.35 14.54
C SER A 239 -5.38 9.45 14.11
N ARG A 240 -5.48 9.91 12.85
CA ARG A 240 -4.58 10.88 12.21
C ARG A 240 -3.14 10.38 11.99
N ASN A 241 -2.87 9.08 12.19
CA ASN A 241 -1.54 8.50 12.05
C ASN A 241 -0.98 8.71 10.63
N ASP A 242 -1.75 8.35 9.61
CA ASP A 242 -1.34 8.50 8.22
C ASP A 242 -1.16 9.98 7.82
N GLU A 243 -1.93 10.90 8.39
CA GLU A 243 -1.77 12.35 8.16
C GLU A 243 -0.47 12.88 8.79
N PHE A 244 -0.04 12.33 9.91
CA PHE A 244 1.22 12.68 10.57
C PHE A 244 2.43 12.09 9.85
N ASN A 245 2.26 10.98 9.12
CA ASN A 245 3.32 10.38 8.34
C ASN A 245 3.64 11.20 7.08
N LYS A 246 4.77 11.92 7.11
CA LYS A 246 5.27 12.74 5.99
C LYS A 246 6.33 12.04 5.15
N LEU A 247 6.99 11.02 5.69
CA LEU A 247 8.11 10.33 5.06
C LEU A 247 7.66 8.94 4.59
N PHE A 248 6.51 8.91 3.91
CA PHE A 248 5.91 7.68 3.46
C PHE A 248 6.67 7.07 2.27
N SER A 249 6.61 5.75 2.14
CA SER A 249 7.26 5.00 1.06
C SER A 249 6.34 3.89 0.53
N PRO A 250 6.73 3.14 -0.52
CA PRO A 250 5.93 1.99 -0.97
C PRO A 250 5.68 0.92 0.10
N PHE A 251 6.43 0.92 1.21
CA PHE A 251 6.35 -0.09 2.25
C PHE A 251 5.74 0.39 3.58
N ASN A 252 5.43 1.69 3.72
CA ASN A 252 4.99 2.27 4.99
C ASN A 252 3.96 3.40 4.80
N GLY A 253 3.35 3.88 5.90
CA GLY A 253 2.44 5.04 5.87
C GLY A 253 1.08 4.83 5.17
N GLY A 254 0.64 3.57 5.06
CA GLY A 254 -0.66 3.23 4.50
C GLY A 254 -0.71 3.14 2.97
N SER A 255 -1.88 2.85 2.39
CA SER A 255 -2.05 2.90 0.92
C SER A 255 -2.04 4.33 0.36
N ARG A 256 -2.23 5.32 1.23
CA ARG A 256 -2.47 6.74 0.93
C ARG A 256 -3.76 7.03 0.16
N MET A 257 -4.67 6.07 -0.03
CA MET A 257 -5.90 6.29 -0.82
C MET A 257 -6.80 7.40 -0.28
N ILE A 258 -6.89 7.51 1.05
CA ILE A 258 -7.66 8.56 1.71
C ILE A 258 -6.92 9.89 1.62
N GLN A 259 -5.62 9.91 1.99
CA GLN A 259 -4.81 11.13 2.06
C GLN A 259 -4.56 11.75 0.67
N ALA A 260 -4.44 10.92 -0.37
CA ALA A 260 -4.36 11.34 -1.76
C ALA A 260 -5.73 11.73 -2.36
N GLY A 261 -6.82 11.60 -1.60
CA GLY A 261 -8.17 11.90 -2.08
C GLY A 261 -8.55 11.06 -3.28
N LEU A 262 -8.27 9.77 -3.25
CA LEU A 262 -8.67 8.82 -4.30
C LEU A 262 -9.89 7.99 -3.87
N LEU A 263 -10.08 7.83 -2.56
CA LEU A 263 -11.26 7.21 -1.95
C LEU A 263 -11.72 8.00 -0.73
N PRO A 264 -13.03 8.23 -0.55
CA PRO A 264 -13.56 8.76 0.70
C PRO A 264 -13.49 7.68 1.80
N PRO A 265 -13.27 8.06 3.08
CA PRO A 265 -13.09 7.10 4.18
C PRO A 265 -14.22 6.06 4.31
N TRP A 266 -15.47 6.44 4.07
CA TRP A 266 -16.61 5.52 4.19
C TRP A 266 -16.55 4.37 3.17
N LYS A 267 -16.02 4.61 1.95
CA LYS A 267 -15.84 3.54 0.95
C LYS A 267 -14.75 2.56 1.37
N VAL A 268 -13.70 3.07 2.01
CA VAL A 268 -12.61 2.26 2.56
C VAL A 268 -13.16 1.37 3.68
N LEU A 269 -13.92 1.93 4.63
CA LEU A 269 -14.59 1.16 5.68
C LEU A 269 -15.53 0.09 5.11
N LEU A 270 -16.39 0.46 4.15
CA LEU A 270 -17.32 -0.48 3.53
C LEU A 270 -16.58 -1.62 2.82
N ALA A 271 -15.49 -1.32 2.11
CA ALA A 271 -14.68 -2.34 1.45
C ALA A 271 -14.05 -3.30 2.47
N ALA A 272 -13.55 -2.80 3.60
CA ALA A 272 -13.05 -3.65 4.69
C ALA A 272 -14.15 -4.59 5.23
N VAL A 273 -15.35 -4.05 5.48
CA VAL A 273 -16.51 -4.84 5.94
C VAL A 273 -16.89 -5.92 4.93
N ILE A 274 -16.89 -5.61 3.63
CA ILE A 274 -17.17 -6.58 2.56
C ILE A 274 -16.10 -7.67 2.53
N CYS A 275 -14.81 -7.31 2.62
CA CYS A 275 -13.71 -8.28 2.65
C CYS A 275 -13.80 -9.24 3.85
N PHE A 276 -14.02 -8.72 5.07
CA PHE A 276 -14.19 -9.56 6.25
C PHE A 276 -15.50 -10.38 6.20
N GLY A 277 -16.61 -9.79 5.74
CA GLY A 277 -17.87 -10.50 5.57
C GLY A 277 -17.76 -11.67 4.58
N ALA A 278 -17.06 -11.46 3.46
CA ALA A 278 -16.78 -12.52 2.49
C ALA A 278 -15.82 -13.58 3.05
N THR A 279 -14.80 -13.18 3.83
CA THR A 279 -13.91 -14.11 4.54
C THR A 279 -14.69 -15.01 5.49
N VAL A 280 -15.57 -14.43 6.31
CA VAL A 280 -16.43 -15.17 7.24
C VAL A 280 -17.39 -16.09 6.48
N ALA A 281 -18.02 -15.62 5.41
CA ALA A 281 -18.91 -16.44 4.60
C ALA A 281 -18.18 -17.66 3.98
N ILE A 282 -16.96 -17.46 3.49
CA ILE A 282 -16.12 -18.55 2.98
C ILE A 282 -15.75 -19.52 4.11
N GLY A 283 -15.29 -19.02 5.26
CA GLY A 283 -14.92 -19.84 6.41
C GLY A 283 -16.09 -20.67 6.94
N LEU A 284 -17.28 -20.08 7.08
CA LEU A 284 -18.51 -20.76 7.48
C LEU A 284 -18.95 -21.80 6.45
N LYS A 285 -18.82 -21.50 5.14
CA LYS A 285 -19.09 -22.48 4.09
C LYS A 285 -18.14 -23.67 4.16
N LEU A 286 -16.84 -23.42 4.35
CA LEU A 286 -15.85 -24.49 4.53
C LEU A 286 -16.16 -25.32 5.78
N ASN A 287 -16.50 -24.67 6.90
CA ASN A 287 -16.88 -25.37 8.12
C ASN A 287 -18.17 -26.21 7.96
N ALA A 288 -19.15 -25.72 7.19
CA ALA A 288 -20.36 -26.46 6.85
C ALA A 288 -20.06 -27.70 5.99
N ILE A 289 -19.16 -27.59 5.02
CA ILE A 289 -18.70 -28.73 4.21
C ILE A 289 -18.06 -29.79 5.12
N LEU A 290 -17.29 -29.38 6.12
CA LEU A 290 -16.59 -30.29 7.03
C LEU A 290 -17.48 -30.89 8.13
N THR A 291 -18.47 -30.18 8.64
CA THR A 291 -19.20 -30.61 9.86
C THR A 291 -20.68 -30.83 9.64
N GLY A 292 -21.20 -30.53 8.44
CA GLY A 292 -22.63 -30.48 8.15
C GLY A 292 -23.34 -29.22 8.68
N SER A 293 -22.64 -28.34 9.42
CA SER A 293 -23.20 -27.10 9.98
C SER A 293 -22.21 -25.95 9.84
N ALA A 294 -22.68 -24.76 9.48
CA ALA A 294 -21.83 -23.56 9.42
C ALA A 294 -21.12 -23.27 10.76
N PHE A 295 -21.76 -23.62 11.87
CA PHE A 295 -21.26 -23.41 13.24
C PHE A 295 -20.95 -24.73 13.97
N GLY A 296 -20.71 -25.82 13.23
CA GLY A 296 -20.24 -27.06 13.85
C GLY A 296 -18.90 -26.83 14.54
N ASP A 297 -18.74 -27.40 15.74
CA ASP A 297 -17.51 -27.25 16.52
C ASP A 297 -16.34 -27.94 15.79
N SER A 298 -15.32 -27.15 15.45
CA SER A 298 -14.14 -27.64 14.75
C SER A 298 -12.94 -26.72 14.99
N PRO A 299 -11.70 -27.23 14.87
CA PRO A 299 -10.51 -26.41 14.83
C PRO A 299 -10.60 -25.26 13.81
N LEU A 300 -11.22 -25.47 12.64
CA LEU A 300 -11.37 -24.43 11.63
C LEU A 300 -12.18 -23.24 12.14
N LEU A 301 -13.27 -23.49 12.86
CA LEU A 301 -14.13 -22.43 13.39
C LEU A 301 -13.35 -21.53 14.36
N TRP A 302 -12.62 -22.13 15.29
CA TRP A 302 -11.83 -21.40 16.28
C TRP A 302 -10.62 -20.68 15.67
N ILE A 303 -9.92 -21.30 14.72
CA ILE A 303 -8.84 -20.67 13.95
C ILE A 303 -9.38 -19.47 13.15
N GLY A 304 -10.56 -19.63 12.52
CA GLY A 304 -11.23 -18.58 11.78
C GLY A 304 -11.64 -17.39 12.66
N ILE A 305 -12.23 -17.66 13.83
CA ILE A 305 -12.57 -16.63 14.83
C ILE A 305 -11.31 -15.88 15.27
N ALA A 306 -10.24 -16.61 15.61
CA ALA A 306 -8.97 -16.00 16.01
C ALA A 306 -8.38 -15.14 14.89
N GLY A 307 -8.37 -15.62 13.65
CA GLY A 307 -7.86 -14.88 12.49
C GLY A 307 -8.63 -13.60 12.20
N VAL A 308 -9.96 -13.66 12.19
CA VAL A 308 -10.82 -12.48 11.99
C VAL A 308 -10.67 -11.49 13.15
N ALA A 309 -10.57 -11.98 14.39
CA ALA A 309 -10.33 -11.13 15.55
C ALA A 309 -8.96 -10.42 15.48
N LEU A 310 -7.89 -11.14 15.12
CA LEU A 310 -6.56 -10.56 14.93
C LEU A 310 -6.58 -9.46 13.86
N GLY A 311 -7.23 -9.70 12.72
CA GLY A 311 -7.33 -8.73 11.63
C GLY A 311 -8.16 -7.48 11.99
N LEU A 312 -9.35 -7.67 12.56
CA LEU A 312 -10.24 -6.56 12.92
C LEU A 312 -9.70 -5.75 14.11
N LEU A 313 -9.30 -6.41 15.20
CA LEU A 313 -8.86 -5.75 16.42
C LEU A 313 -7.46 -5.15 16.32
N TYR A 314 -6.75 -5.40 15.20
CA TYR A 314 -5.41 -4.86 14.95
C TYR A 314 -5.36 -3.33 15.09
N THR A 315 -6.29 -2.61 14.44
CA THR A 315 -6.37 -1.14 14.48
C THR A 315 -7.73 -0.61 14.92
N MET A 316 -8.76 -1.45 15.00
CA MET A 316 -10.10 -1.02 15.38
C MET A 316 -10.19 -0.61 16.85
N SER A 317 -10.87 0.51 17.10
CA SER A 317 -11.22 0.97 18.45
C SER A 317 -12.28 0.06 19.09
N PRO A 318 -12.22 -0.24 20.40
CA PRO A 318 -11.28 0.28 21.40
C PRO A 318 -9.99 -0.55 21.57
N VAL A 319 -9.91 -1.77 21.01
CA VAL A 319 -8.81 -2.71 21.32
C VAL A 319 -7.46 -2.30 20.74
N ARG A 320 -7.42 -1.93 19.45
CA ARG A 320 -6.24 -1.40 18.74
C ARG A 320 -4.92 -2.13 19.08
N LEU A 321 -4.83 -3.44 18.83
CA LEU A 321 -3.65 -4.25 19.21
C LEU A 321 -2.32 -3.65 18.73
N GLY A 322 -2.28 -3.13 17.50
CA GLY A 322 -1.11 -2.45 16.91
C GLY A 322 -0.72 -1.14 17.60
N TYR A 323 -1.65 -0.50 18.32
CA TYR A 323 -1.38 0.71 19.11
C TYR A 323 -0.88 0.38 20.52
N HIS A 324 -1.20 -0.81 21.03
CA HIS A 324 -0.90 -1.24 22.39
C HIS A 324 0.29 -2.19 22.50
N GLY A 325 1.11 -2.32 21.45
CA GLY A 325 2.33 -3.13 21.47
C GLY A 325 2.10 -4.63 21.29
N PHE A 326 0.95 -5.02 20.75
CA PHE A 326 0.64 -6.40 20.36
C PHE A 326 0.60 -6.59 18.84
N GLY A 327 0.97 -5.56 18.07
CA GLY A 327 0.82 -5.57 16.61
C GLY A 327 1.72 -6.61 15.93
N GLU A 328 3.00 -6.60 16.27
CA GLU A 328 4.02 -7.51 15.75
C GLU A 328 3.65 -8.97 16.05
N LEU A 329 3.19 -9.24 17.27
CA LEU A 329 2.69 -10.56 17.66
C LEU A 329 1.40 -10.94 16.91
N SER A 330 0.48 -10.00 16.71
CA SER A 330 -0.77 -10.25 15.98
C SER A 330 -0.50 -10.64 14.52
N ILE A 331 0.47 -9.97 13.89
CA ILE A 331 0.93 -10.29 12.53
C ILE A 331 1.60 -11.67 12.50
N ALA A 332 2.50 -11.96 13.44
CA ALA A 332 3.14 -13.26 13.53
C ALA A 332 2.12 -14.41 13.67
N LEU A 333 1.14 -14.25 14.56
CA LEU A 333 0.09 -15.25 14.81
C LEU A 333 -0.86 -15.41 13.62
N GLY A 334 -1.28 -14.29 13.02
CA GLY A 334 -2.24 -14.27 11.92
C GLY A 334 -1.67 -14.87 10.64
N PHE A 335 -0.48 -14.43 10.22
CA PHE A 335 0.16 -14.92 8.99
C PHE A 335 0.88 -16.25 9.17
N GLY A 336 1.37 -16.57 10.37
CA GLY A 336 2.00 -17.85 10.65
C GLY A 336 0.97 -18.92 11.03
N PRO A 337 0.82 -19.25 12.33
CA PRO A 337 -0.02 -20.35 12.78
C PRO A 337 -1.44 -20.34 12.23
N VAL A 338 -2.15 -19.21 12.25
CA VAL A 338 -3.56 -19.16 11.84
C VAL A 338 -3.74 -19.57 10.38
N MET A 339 -2.96 -18.99 9.46
CA MET A 339 -3.05 -19.34 8.04
C MET A 339 -2.55 -20.76 7.76
N VAL A 340 -1.39 -21.15 8.31
CA VAL A 340 -0.80 -22.47 8.06
C VAL A 340 -1.69 -23.59 8.62
N LEU A 341 -2.12 -23.47 9.89
CA LEU A 341 -2.98 -24.47 10.53
C LEU A 341 -4.38 -24.51 9.92
N GLY A 342 -4.98 -23.36 9.62
CA GLY A 342 -6.30 -23.28 9.01
C GLY A 342 -6.32 -23.96 7.64
N THR A 343 -5.32 -23.68 6.80
CA THR A 343 -5.19 -24.33 5.49
C THR A 343 -4.87 -25.82 5.63
N HIS A 344 -3.99 -26.21 6.54
CA HIS A 344 -3.67 -27.62 6.77
C HIS A 344 -4.91 -28.43 7.21
N TYR A 345 -5.63 -27.92 8.21
CA TYR A 345 -6.81 -28.59 8.74
C TYR A 345 -7.90 -28.72 7.69
N VAL A 346 -8.25 -27.64 6.98
CA VAL A 346 -9.37 -27.70 6.03
C VAL A 346 -9.12 -28.67 4.87
N LEU A 347 -7.86 -28.89 4.50
CA LEU A 347 -7.48 -29.81 3.42
C LEU A 347 -7.38 -31.27 3.86
N THR A 348 -7.08 -31.53 5.14
CA THR A 348 -6.96 -32.89 5.68
C THR A 348 -8.26 -33.40 6.33
N ALA A 349 -9.06 -32.49 6.90
CA ALA A 349 -10.25 -32.80 7.69
C ALA A 349 -11.27 -33.74 7.00
N PRO A 350 -11.58 -33.63 5.69
CA PRO A 350 -12.53 -34.54 5.04
C PRO A 350 -12.14 -36.02 5.18
N TYR A 351 -10.85 -36.31 5.04
CA TYR A 351 -10.32 -37.66 5.22
C TYR A 351 -10.24 -38.04 6.70
N LEU A 352 -9.67 -37.16 7.54
CA LEU A 352 -9.46 -37.43 8.96
C LEU A 352 -10.75 -37.80 9.69
N GLN A 353 -11.87 -37.13 9.38
CA GLN A 353 -13.17 -37.47 9.96
C GLN A 353 -13.70 -38.82 9.49
N THR A 354 -13.60 -39.10 8.18
CA THR A 354 -14.05 -40.38 7.60
C THR A 354 -13.25 -41.55 8.16
N ALA A 355 -11.94 -41.37 8.36
CA ALA A 355 -11.04 -42.38 8.90
C ALA A 355 -10.97 -42.38 10.44
N ASN A 356 -11.67 -41.47 11.13
CA ASN A 356 -11.61 -41.27 12.59
C ASN A 356 -10.18 -41.10 13.13
N ILE A 357 -9.36 -40.32 12.43
CA ILE A 357 -7.96 -40.03 12.75
C ILE A 357 -7.87 -38.65 13.42
N ALA A 358 -7.10 -38.56 14.51
CA ALA A 358 -6.84 -37.30 15.19
C ALA A 358 -6.02 -36.35 14.31
N TRP A 359 -6.30 -35.05 14.41
CA TRP A 359 -5.59 -34.04 13.62
C TRP A 359 -4.12 -33.89 14.05
N HIS A 360 -3.22 -34.05 13.09
CA HIS A 360 -1.78 -33.88 13.25
C HIS A 360 -1.37 -32.41 13.05
N TRP A 361 -1.60 -31.59 14.08
CA TRP A 361 -1.36 -30.14 14.03
C TRP A 361 0.08 -29.73 14.33
N GLN A 362 0.92 -30.64 14.84
CA GLN A 362 2.26 -30.33 15.32
C GLN A 362 3.19 -29.89 14.17
N THR A 363 3.27 -30.66 13.09
CA THR A 363 4.08 -30.33 11.91
C THR A 363 3.76 -28.96 11.31
N PRO A 364 2.49 -28.64 10.96
CA PRO A 364 2.15 -27.31 10.43
C PRO A 364 2.38 -26.19 11.45
N LEU A 365 2.18 -26.41 12.76
CA LEU A 365 2.50 -25.40 13.76
C LEU A 365 4.01 -25.11 13.78
N LEU A 366 4.84 -26.15 13.87
CA LEU A 366 6.30 -26.02 13.90
C LEU A 366 6.83 -25.36 12.63
N ALA A 367 6.31 -25.74 11.47
CA ALA A 367 6.67 -25.16 10.18
C ALA A 367 6.26 -23.68 10.05
N SER A 368 5.21 -23.24 10.76
CA SER A 368 4.73 -21.86 10.70
C SER A 368 5.63 -20.86 11.42
N VAL A 369 6.46 -21.29 12.37
CA VAL A 369 7.24 -20.39 13.26
C VAL A 369 8.23 -19.51 12.48
N PRO A 370 9.05 -20.02 11.54
CA PRO A 370 9.93 -19.16 10.74
C PRO A 370 9.13 -18.14 9.92
N VAL A 371 8.03 -18.56 9.29
CA VAL A 371 7.17 -17.67 8.50
C VAL A 371 6.60 -16.55 9.38
N ALA A 372 6.09 -16.90 10.57
CA ALA A 372 5.56 -15.97 11.57
C ALA A 372 6.58 -14.89 11.99
N ILE A 373 7.82 -15.31 12.26
CA ILE A 373 8.87 -14.39 12.71
C ILE A 373 9.34 -13.52 11.55
N LEU A 374 9.53 -14.09 10.36
CA LEU A 374 10.02 -13.33 9.22
C LEU A 374 9.00 -12.28 8.74
N ILE A 375 7.69 -12.58 8.74
CA ILE A 375 6.67 -11.58 8.38
C ILE A 375 6.52 -10.50 9.45
N MET A 376 6.67 -10.86 10.72
CA MET A 376 6.78 -9.89 11.81
C MET A 376 7.96 -8.94 11.59
N LEU A 377 9.12 -9.44 11.15
CA LEU A 377 10.30 -8.62 10.85
C LEU A 377 10.10 -7.69 9.65
N VAL A 378 9.31 -8.09 8.65
CA VAL A 378 8.93 -7.20 7.54
C VAL A 378 8.17 -5.99 8.06
N VAL A 379 7.22 -6.17 8.97
CA VAL A 379 6.49 -5.03 9.56
C VAL A 379 7.38 -4.25 10.52
N TRP A 380 8.20 -4.95 11.32
CA TRP A 380 9.13 -4.31 12.25
C TRP A 380 10.04 -3.31 11.53
N ILE A 381 10.66 -3.69 10.40
CA ILE A 381 11.56 -2.76 9.69
C ILE A 381 10.82 -1.54 9.11
N ASN A 382 9.58 -1.71 8.66
CA ASN A 382 8.74 -0.59 8.19
C ASN A 382 8.48 0.44 9.31
N GLN A 383 8.29 -0.03 10.55
CA GLN A 383 7.99 0.82 11.70
C GLN A 383 9.12 1.78 12.09
N PHE A 384 10.38 1.56 11.67
CA PHE A 384 11.46 2.54 11.88
C PHE A 384 11.19 3.87 11.16
N GLN A 385 10.59 3.80 9.97
CA GLN A 385 10.24 4.98 9.19
C GLN A 385 8.94 5.62 9.73
N ASP A 386 8.03 4.80 10.25
CA ASP A 386 6.75 5.27 10.80
C ASP A 386 6.85 5.77 12.25
N ALA A 387 7.91 5.43 12.99
CA ALA A 387 8.06 5.69 14.42
C ALA A 387 7.73 7.14 14.86
N PRO A 388 8.15 8.21 14.15
CA PRO A 388 7.75 9.57 14.51
C PRO A 388 6.24 9.82 14.41
N ALA A 389 5.60 9.30 13.36
CA ALA A 389 4.15 9.43 13.16
C ALA A 389 3.36 8.54 14.13
N ASP A 390 3.83 7.31 14.33
CA ASP A 390 3.29 6.35 15.28
C ASP A 390 3.29 6.89 16.70
N LYS A 391 4.42 7.45 17.16
CA LYS A 391 4.51 8.09 18.47
C LYS A 391 3.51 9.23 18.62
N LYS A 392 3.37 10.07 17.58
CA LYS A 392 2.45 11.22 17.58
C LYS A 392 0.98 10.81 17.63
N ALA A 393 0.62 9.69 17.00
CA ALA A 393 -0.73 9.13 17.03
C ALA A 393 -1.01 8.22 18.24
N GLY A 394 -0.04 8.04 19.14
CA GLY A 394 -0.15 7.11 20.28
C GLY A 394 -0.10 5.63 19.89
N LYS A 395 0.39 5.30 18.70
CA LYS A 395 0.62 3.93 18.24
C LYS A 395 1.95 3.43 18.80
N ASN A 396 1.91 2.82 19.99
CA ASN A 396 3.10 2.39 20.71
C ASN A 396 3.58 1.02 20.22
N THR A 397 4.09 0.95 18.99
CA THR A 397 4.75 -0.22 18.40
C THR A 397 6.01 -0.61 19.19
N TRP A 398 6.55 -1.80 18.93
CA TRP A 398 7.80 -2.21 19.59
C TRP A 398 8.98 -1.29 19.24
N VAL A 399 9.05 -0.79 18.01
CA VAL A 399 10.05 0.23 17.64
C VAL A 399 9.90 1.48 18.49
N VAL A 400 8.69 2.02 18.64
CA VAL A 400 8.43 3.22 19.45
C VAL A 400 8.72 2.99 20.94
N ARG A 401 8.40 1.81 21.48
CA ARG A 401 8.61 1.46 22.89
C ARG A 401 10.07 1.23 23.24
N LEU A 402 10.83 0.66 22.32
CA LEU A 402 12.24 0.30 22.54
C LEU A 402 13.18 1.45 22.17
N ALA A 403 12.74 2.40 21.35
CA ALA A 403 13.52 3.59 21.02
C ALA A 403 13.84 4.39 22.28
N GLU A 404 15.06 4.92 22.33
CA GLU A 404 15.55 5.75 23.44
C GLU A 404 15.64 7.20 22.99
N LEU A 405 15.49 8.14 23.92
CA LEU A 405 15.74 9.55 23.66
C LEU A 405 17.12 9.91 24.19
N ASP A 406 18.00 10.37 23.30
CA ASP A 406 19.30 10.94 23.61
C ASP A 406 19.26 12.43 23.26
N GLY A 407 18.94 13.26 24.26
CA GLY A 407 18.57 14.65 24.05
C GLY A 407 17.33 14.77 23.15
N ASN A 408 17.49 15.42 21.99
CA ASN A 408 16.43 15.58 20.99
C ASN A 408 16.47 14.53 19.88
N VAL A 409 17.40 13.57 19.94
CA VAL A 409 17.58 12.54 18.92
C VAL A 409 16.99 11.22 19.39
N VAL A 410 16.12 10.63 18.57
CA VAL A 410 15.60 9.29 18.80
C VAL A 410 16.67 8.27 18.41
N ARG A 411 17.04 7.38 19.33
CA ARG A 411 17.99 6.28 19.14
C ARG A 411 17.25 4.98 18.84
N TYR A 412 17.63 4.29 17.77
CA TYR A 412 17.01 3.04 17.36
C TYR A 412 17.88 1.80 17.58
N ASP A 413 18.94 1.91 18.40
CA ASP A 413 19.89 0.82 18.66
C ASP A 413 19.22 -0.40 19.29
N ARG A 414 18.38 -0.20 20.31
CA ARG A 414 17.63 -1.27 20.97
C ARG A 414 16.65 -2.00 20.04
N PRO A 415 15.71 -1.32 19.34
CA PRO A 415 14.80 -2.01 18.43
C PRO A 415 15.55 -2.73 17.31
N PHE A 416 16.66 -2.16 16.81
CA PHE A 416 17.46 -2.82 15.77
C PHE A 416 18.19 -4.07 16.29
N LYS A 417 18.67 -4.06 17.53
CA LYS A 417 19.24 -5.25 18.18
C LYS A 417 18.21 -6.39 18.24
N TYR A 418 16.97 -6.11 18.62
CA TYR A 418 15.92 -7.14 18.66
C TYR A 418 15.53 -7.64 17.27
N TYR A 419 15.44 -6.76 16.28
CA TYR A 419 15.27 -7.14 14.87
C TYR A 419 16.34 -8.18 14.44
N MET A 420 17.62 -7.93 14.78
CA MET A 420 18.70 -8.89 14.50
C MET A 420 18.55 -10.21 15.26
N VAL A 421 18.21 -10.17 16.56
CA VAL A 421 18.04 -11.37 17.40
C VAL A 421 16.94 -12.27 16.85
N PHE A 422 15.78 -11.71 16.51
CA PHE A 422 14.68 -12.47 15.91
C PHE A 422 15.03 -13.03 14.53
N ASN A 423 15.83 -12.29 13.75
CA ASN A 423 16.32 -12.78 12.47
C ASN A 423 17.21 -14.03 12.67
N TYR A 424 18.23 -13.95 13.52
CA TYR A 424 19.08 -15.10 13.85
C TYR A 424 18.30 -16.27 14.45
N PHE A 425 17.33 -15.97 15.31
CA PHE A 425 16.46 -16.98 15.90
C PHE A 425 15.65 -17.72 14.83
N ALA A 426 15.08 -17.03 13.84
CA ALA A 426 14.32 -17.67 12.75
C ALA A 426 15.18 -18.69 11.99
N PHE A 427 16.43 -18.35 11.66
CA PHE A 427 17.33 -19.26 10.94
C PHE A 427 17.89 -20.38 11.83
N ALA A 428 18.19 -20.10 13.09
CA ALA A 428 18.55 -21.14 14.06
C ALA A 428 17.40 -22.14 14.23
N TYR A 429 16.15 -21.65 14.28
CA TYR A 429 14.97 -22.49 14.34
C TYR A 429 14.80 -23.35 13.08
N ILE A 430 15.01 -22.80 11.88
CA ILE A 430 15.01 -23.59 10.63
C ILE A 430 16.05 -24.71 10.68
N PHE A 431 17.24 -24.43 11.20
CA PHE A 431 18.27 -25.44 11.38
C PHE A 431 17.83 -26.54 12.37
N THR A 432 17.25 -26.17 13.52
CA THR A 432 16.67 -27.11 14.48
C THR A 432 15.52 -27.91 13.89
N LEU A 433 14.70 -27.31 13.04
CA LEU A 433 13.58 -27.98 12.36
C LEU A 433 14.09 -29.06 11.39
N GLY A 434 15.17 -28.80 10.65
CA GLY A 434 15.79 -29.82 9.81
C GLY A 434 16.48 -30.94 10.60
N LEU A 435 17.11 -30.62 11.74
CA LEU A 435 17.59 -31.64 12.69
C LEU A 435 16.43 -32.49 13.20
N LEU A 436 15.32 -31.86 13.59
CA LEU A 436 14.12 -32.56 14.03
C LEU A 436 13.60 -33.48 12.93
N GLY A 437 13.59 -33.06 11.67
CA GLY A 437 13.21 -33.92 10.56
C GLY A 437 14.14 -35.12 10.35
N ALA A 438 15.41 -35.02 10.70
CA ALA A 438 16.36 -36.14 10.61
C ALA A 438 16.13 -37.20 11.70
N PHE A 439 15.69 -36.80 12.89
CA PHE A 439 15.50 -37.69 14.04
C PHE A 439 14.04 -38.07 14.30
N ALA A 440 13.10 -37.25 13.86
CA ALA A 440 11.65 -37.42 13.98
C ALA A 440 10.96 -37.00 12.66
N PRO A 441 11.03 -37.85 11.61
CA PRO A 441 10.46 -37.55 10.29
C PRO A 441 8.95 -37.31 10.27
N SER A 442 8.24 -37.71 11.33
CA SER A 442 6.82 -37.39 11.50
C SER A 442 6.58 -35.89 11.76
N LEU A 443 7.56 -35.15 12.29
CA LEU A 443 7.40 -33.76 12.71
C LEU A 443 8.00 -32.75 11.71
N SER A 444 8.94 -33.19 10.88
CA SER A 444 9.57 -32.34 9.86
C SER A 444 10.39 -33.18 8.86
N THR A 445 11.11 -32.52 7.95
CA THR A 445 12.04 -33.13 6.99
C THR A 445 13.40 -32.41 7.02
N PRO A 446 14.54 -33.12 6.88
CA PRO A 446 15.86 -32.48 6.80
C PRO A 446 15.98 -31.47 5.66
N LEU A 447 15.17 -31.61 4.60
CA LEU A 447 15.22 -30.75 3.42
C LEU A 447 14.77 -29.31 3.70
N VAL A 448 14.14 -29.04 4.85
CA VAL A 448 13.86 -27.65 5.29
C VAL A 448 15.13 -26.84 5.51
N TRP A 449 16.32 -27.45 5.62
CA TRP A 449 17.59 -26.72 5.67
C TRP A 449 17.84 -25.85 4.44
N PHE A 450 17.26 -26.18 3.27
CA PHE A 450 17.32 -25.29 2.12
C PHE A 450 16.69 -23.92 2.40
N ALA A 451 15.69 -23.85 3.28
CA ALA A 451 15.11 -22.60 3.72
C ALA A 451 16.05 -21.70 4.54
N GLY A 452 17.22 -22.22 4.93
CA GLY A 452 18.32 -21.47 5.51
C GLY A 452 19.16 -20.68 4.49
N LEU A 453 19.10 -21.00 3.19
CA LEU A 453 19.90 -20.33 2.14
C LEU A 453 19.72 -18.80 2.09
N PRO A 454 18.50 -18.24 2.26
CA PRO A 454 18.29 -16.79 2.29
C PRO A 454 18.93 -16.07 3.48
N PHE A 455 19.59 -16.78 4.41
CA PHE A 455 20.38 -16.16 5.48
C PHE A 455 21.43 -15.18 4.94
N ILE A 456 22.01 -15.44 3.76
CA ILE A 456 22.95 -14.52 3.12
C ILE A 456 22.29 -13.17 2.84
N LEU A 457 21.05 -13.17 2.35
CA LEU A 457 20.30 -11.95 2.10
C LEU A 457 19.93 -11.25 3.43
N ALA A 458 19.59 -12.02 4.46
CA ALA A 458 19.35 -11.48 5.80
C ALA A 458 20.60 -10.82 6.40
N TRP A 459 21.78 -11.42 6.17
CA TRP A 459 23.06 -10.84 6.57
C TRP A 459 23.32 -9.49 5.88
N PHE A 460 23.06 -9.39 4.57
CA PHE A 460 23.14 -8.10 3.86
C PHE A 460 22.14 -7.07 4.42
N ALA A 461 20.89 -7.47 4.69
CA ALA A 461 19.89 -6.60 5.29
C ALA A 461 20.36 -6.06 6.65
N ILE A 462 20.89 -6.93 7.52
CA ILE A 462 21.45 -6.54 8.82
C ILE A 462 22.63 -5.60 8.65
N ARG A 463 23.55 -5.89 7.72
CA ARG A 463 24.71 -5.04 7.45
C ARG A 463 24.29 -3.64 7.02
N TRP A 464 23.40 -3.53 6.03
CA TRP A 464 22.89 -2.24 5.56
C TRP A 464 22.10 -1.51 6.64
N GLY A 465 21.34 -2.24 7.47
CA GLY A 465 20.64 -1.66 8.61
C GLY A 465 21.59 -1.10 9.69
N ARG A 466 22.73 -1.76 9.94
CA ARG A 466 23.79 -1.21 10.82
C ARG A 466 24.43 0.04 10.21
N GLU A 467 24.74 0.02 8.93
CA GLU A 467 25.29 1.18 8.21
C GLU A 467 24.31 2.38 8.25
N TRP A 468 23.01 2.11 8.10
CA TRP A 468 21.95 3.10 8.27
C TRP A 468 21.89 3.62 9.71
N LEU A 469 21.90 2.74 10.72
CA LEU A 469 21.83 3.12 12.13
C LEU A 469 23.02 3.99 12.54
N THR A 470 24.23 3.64 12.09
CA THR A 470 25.43 4.46 12.31
C THR A 470 25.26 5.87 11.78
N ARG A 471 24.71 6.02 10.56
CA ARG A 471 24.45 7.34 9.96
C ARG A 471 23.32 8.08 10.65
N TRP A 472 22.25 7.40 11.06
CA TRP A 472 21.15 7.98 11.84
C TRP A 472 21.61 8.60 13.15
N ASN A 473 22.57 7.95 13.82
CA ASN A 473 23.12 8.40 15.09
C ASN A 473 24.15 9.54 14.95
N GLN A 474 24.52 9.96 13.74
CA GLN A 474 25.41 11.11 13.57
C GLN A 474 24.70 12.42 13.96
N PRO A 475 25.37 13.37 14.63
CA PRO A 475 24.76 14.63 15.03
C PRO A 475 24.19 15.44 13.86
N ASN A 476 24.91 15.46 12.73
CA ASN A 476 24.58 16.18 11.50
C ASN A 476 23.76 15.36 10.49
N ALA A 477 23.16 14.25 10.92
CA ALA A 477 22.39 13.37 10.05
C ALA A 477 21.15 14.07 9.45
N ASP A 478 20.98 13.97 8.13
CA ASP A 478 19.77 14.39 7.43
C ASP A 478 18.65 13.34 7.61
N ARG A 479 17.87 13.52 8.68
CA ARG A 479 16.79 12.62 9.07
C ARG A 479 15.56 12.70 8.15
N GLN A 480 15.53 13.62 7.18
CA GLN A 480 14.51 13.64 6.14
C GLN A 480 14.86 12.69 4.99
N LYS A 481 16.16 12.50 4.70
CA LYS A 481 16.64 11.60 3.64
C LYS A 481 16.82 10.17 4.11
N LEU A 482 17.32 9.96 5.33
CA LEU A 482 17.66 8.64 5.86
C LEU A 482 16.53 7.60 5.80
N PRO A 483 15.25 7.95 6.01
CA PRO A 483 14.16 6.96 5.86
C PRO A 483 14.11 6.32 4.47
N TYR A 484 14.49 7.01 3.39
CA TYR A 484 14.50 6.44 2.04
C TYR A 484 15.66 5.46 1.81
N GLU A 485 16.73 5.56 2.59
CA GLU A 485 17.85 4.63 2.48
C GLU A 485 17.55 3.27 3.13
N LEU A 486 16.61 3.25 4.08
CA LEU A 486 16.17 2.02 4.72
C LEU A 486 15.45 1.08 3.75
N LEU A 487 14.94 1.60 2.62
CA LEU A 487 14.22 0.82 1.59
C LEU A 487 14.96 -0.43 1.13
N LYS A 488 16.31 -0.39 1.08
CA LYS A 488 17.12 -1.58 0.76
C LYS A 488 16.93 -2.68 1.81
N VAL A 489 16.90 -2.31 3.08
CA VAL A 489 16.65 -3.23 4.20
C VAL A 489 15.21 -3.75 4.15
N ASN A 490 14.22 -2.90 3.85
CA ASN A 490 12.83 -3.34 3.67
C ASN A 490 12.73 -4.39 2.56
N VAL A 491 13.26 -4.11 1.37
CA VAL A 491 13.24 -5.02 0.21
C VAL A 491 13.95 -6.34 0.53
N SER A 492 15.11 -6.30 1.16
CA SER A 492 15.83 -7.52 1.55
C SER A 492 15.07 -8.31 2.60
N THR A 493 14.45 -7.67 3.58
CA THR A 493 13.64 -8.36 4.61
C THR A 493 12.42 -9.05 3.98
N ILE A 494 11.74 -8.38 3.05
CA ILE A 494 10.63 -8.97 2.27
C ILE A 494 11.14 -10.17 1.45
N GLY A 495 12.29 -10.01 0.78
CA GLY A 495 12.93 -11.07 0.01
C GLY A 495 13.30 -12.28 0.87
N VAL A 496 13.82 -12.06 2.08
CA VAL A 496 14.12 -13.13 3.05
C VAL A 496 12.86 -13.89 3.40
N HIS A 497 11.79 -13.19 3.82
CA HIS A 497 10.52 -13.84 4.15
C HIS A 497 10.00 -14.68 2.97
N PHE A 498 9.95 -14.09 1.77
CA PHE A 498 9.40 -14.75 0.59
C PHE A 498 10.22 -15.97 0.16
N LEU A 499 11.55 -15.83 0.03
CA LEU A 499 12.43 -16.92 -0.41
C LEU A 499 12.51 -18.04 0.63
N THR A 500 12.61 -17.70 1.92
CA THR A 500 12.60 -18.72 2.98
C THR A 500 11.27 -19.46 2.99
N GLY A 501 10.15 -18.76 2.83
CA GLY A 501 8.83 -19.38 2.68
C GLY A 501 8.74 -20.36 1.52
N LEU A 502 9.18 -19.95 0.32
CA LEU A 502 9.21 -20.82 -0.87
C LEU A 502 10.10 -22.05 -0.68
N LEU A 503 11.26 -21.88 -0.03
CA LEU A 503 12.19 -22.98 0.21
C LEU A 503 11.71 -23.91 1.33
N LEU A 504 10.94 -23.41 2.31
CA LEU A 504 10.21 -24.27 3.26
C LEU A 504 9.18 -25.12 2.54
N ILE A 505 8.36 -24.50 1.68
CA ILE A 505 7.36 -25.18 0.84
C ILE A 505 8.05 -26.27 0.01
N LEU A 506 9.15 -25.94 -0.68
CA LEU A 506 9.91 -26.90 -1.48
C LEU A 506 10.52 -28.02 -0.63
N GLY A 507 11.07 -27.68 0.54
CA GLY A 507 11.66 -28.64 1.47
C GLY A 507 10.64 -29.68 1.93
N PHE A 508 9.45 -29.24 2.35
CA PHE A 508 8.35 -30.15 2.67
C PHE A 508 7.87 -30.93 1.45
N TRP A 509 7.69 -30.28 0.29
CA TRP A 509 7.22 -30.93 -0.92
C TRP A 509 8.12 -32.08 -1.41
N ILE A 510 9.44 -31.94 -1.32
CA ILE A 510 10.40 -33.00 -1.70
C ILE A 510 10.59 -34.02 -0.57
N GLY A 511 10.35 -33.60 0.68
CA GLY A 511 10.59 -34.42 1.86
C GLY A 511 9.53 -35.49 2.12
N TYR A 512 8.34 -35.32 1.55
CA TYR A 512 7.27 -36.31 1.46
C TYR A 512 7.34 -37.02 0.11
#